data_AF-A0A3A8GI53-F1
#
_entry.id   AF-A0A3A8GI53-F1
#
_cell.length_a   1.000
_cell.length_b   1.000
_cell.length_c   1.000
_cell.angle_alpha   90.00
_cell.angle_beta   90.00
_cell.angle_gamma   90.00
#
_symmetry.space_group_name_H-M   'P 1'
#
loop_
_entity.id
_entity.type
_entity.pdbx_description
1 polymer ?
#
loop_
_entity_poly.entity_id
_entity_poly.type
_entity_poly.pdbx_seq_one_letter_code
_entity_poly.pdbx_strand_id
1 'polypeptide(L)'
;MPPVPPWSWFSVLFLGALCACGTPVPAPVPPEDTPPLSEQMDPALAARLQVAREAVLADTCFRERPDGDGCEWGEFPFDPGAFAMSHDSGEAILVIDDFPTLPLRTLRYQNRLRGYFRVDGQGRLAPASFSWRVPVTLYRVLQSFATPDCLPAEQLRSLESLLSETYPDQANDSAGHGSFVFSVLVETNPHQSLVLLDTLRFQTFAAEEFCDASGTPASFERLRAKASVVADGLLGLMAEHGVRYVNLSSGVTLASVREDWMASCQGPLPGDDVLRGKLEAYTPIYAALFNTPGVFTAQSAIDAVSPVENPFDFPSEAFPNRLRVGFITVLESGLDAEGRGAHASLGGWPARANVDLYVNTGVLPQRPFEHNRTPLLQADAFGVDILPITRATTSWVTPLALSRFIHARSAHFAGQELSDALIRQVMERMRPPRCADLPGGVCIYQDPLLHGQTEAVRLNYRRREYTAP
;
A
#
# COMPACT_ATOMS: atom_id res chain seq x y z
N MET A 1 -18.58 -2.70 -72.84
CA MET A 1 -17.26 -2.65 -73.52
C MET A 1 -16.22 -3.26 -72.59
N PRO A 2 -15.32 -4.12 -73.09
CA PRO A 2 -14.13 -4.63 -72.36
C PRO A 2 -12.94 -3.64 -72.57
N PRO A 3 -11.67 -3.90 -72.15
CA PRO A 3 -11.11 -5.07 -71.46
C PRO A 3 -10.13 -4.75 -70.28
N VAL A 4 -9.47 -5.81 -69.77
CA VAL A 4 -8.16 -5.87 -69.08
C VAL A 4 -7.15 -6.55 -70.02
N PRO A 5 -5.79 -6.49 -69.88
CA PRO A 5 -4.93 -6.21 -68.71
C PRO A 5 -3.87 -5.10 -69.09
N PRO A 6 -2.54 -5.07 -68.75
CA PRO A 6 -1.70 -5.85 -67.83
C PRO A 6 -0.61 -5.08 -67.02
N TRP A 7 0.17 -5.85 -66.25
CA TRP A 7 1.51 -5.51 -65.72
C TRP A 7 2.50 -5.16 -66.86
N SER A 8 3.58 -4.41 -66.58
CA SER A 8 4.97 -4.97 -66.60
C SER A 8 6.14 -3.98 -66.87
N TRP A 9 6.98 -3.75 -65.84
CA TRP A 9 8.47 -3.64 -65.84
C TRP A 9 9.26 -2.50 -66.55
N PHE A 10 10.45 -2.25 -65.98
CA PHE A 10 11.68 -1.58 -66.47
C PHE A 10 11.80 -0.05 -66.64
N SER A 11 12.49 0.59 -65.68
CA SER A 11 13.84 1.21 -65.82
C SER A 11 14.23 1.85 -64.48
N VAL A 12 15.06 1.23 -63.64
CA VAL A 12 16.54 1.32 -63.66
C VAL A 12 17.06 2.76 -63.76
N LEU A 13 17.52 3.30 -62.63
CA LEU A 13 18.60 4.28 -62.62
C LEU A 13 19.46 4.07 -61.36
N PHE A 14 20.75 3.79 -61.59
CA PHE A 14 21.76 3.60 -60.56
C PHE A 14 22.09 4.93 -59.86
N LEU A 15 22.28 4.87 -58.54
CA LEU A 15 23.13 5.80 -57.80
C LEU A 15 23.85 4.99 -56.72
N GLY A 16 25.15 4.79 -56.90
CA GLY A 16 25.97 4.00 -55.98
C GLY A 16 26.32 4.79 -54.72
N ALA A 17 26.30 4.11 -53.57
CA ALA A 17 26.90 4.60 -52.34
C ALA A 17 27.99 3.60 -51.89
N LEU A 18 29.13 4.14 -51.48
CA LEU A 18 30.38 3.43 -51.21
C LEU A 18 30.25 2.43 -50.06
N CYS A 19 30.73 1.21 -50.25
CA CYS A 19 30.96 0.26 -49.16
C CYS A 19 32.16 0.72 -48.32
N ALA A 20 31.91 1.40 -47.21
CA ALA A 20 32.88 1.58 -46.15
C ALA A 20 32.79 0.42 -45.17
N CYS A 21 33.75 -0.51 -45.20
CA CYS A 21 33.88 -1.58 -44.22
C CYS A 21 34.38 -1.02 -42.87
N GLY A 22 33.49 -0.36 -42.13
CA GLY A 22 33.74 -0.02 -40.73
C GLY A 22 33.72 -1.31 -39.90
N THR A 23 34.80 -1.60 -39.18
CA THR A 23 34.75 -2.59 -38.09
C THR A 23 33.70 -2.16 -37.09
N PRO A 24 32.80 -3.06 -36.64
CA PRO A 24 31.82 -2.69 -35.62
C PRO A 24 32.57 -2.21 -34.39
N VAL A 25 32.32 -0.95 -33.99
CA VAL A 25 32.72 -0.45 -32.68
C VAL A 25 32.13 -1.41 -31.66
N PRO A 26 32.93 -1.99 -30.75
CA PRO A 26 32.38 -2.84 -29.70
C PRO A 26 31.26 -2.06 -28.99
N ALA A 27 30.06 -2.64 -28.94
CA ALA A 27 29.01 -2.05 -28.12
C ALA A 27 29.59 -1.84 -26.72
N PRO A 28 29.43 -0.66 -26.10
CA PRO A 28 29.96 -0.42 -24.77
C PRO A 28 29.41 -1.52 -23.87
N VAL A 29 30.32 -2.26 -23.22
CA VAL A 29 29.96 -3.26 -22.24
C VAL A 29 29.06 -2.55 -21.22
N PRO A 30 27.84 -3.06 -20.95
CA PRO A 30 26.99 -2.46 -19.92
C PRO A 30 27.82 -2.35 -18.63
N PRO A 31 27.76 -1.22 -17.90
CA PRO A 31 28.39 -1.16 -16.59
C PRO A 31 27.87 -2.34 -15.75
N GLU A 32 28.73 -2.97 -14.95
CA GLU A 32 28.32 -4.07 -14.08
C GLU A 32 27.12 -3.61 -13.24
N ASP A 33 25.98 -4.32 -13.38
CA ASP A 33 24.76 -4.01 -12.65
C ASP A 33 25.09 -4.02 -11.15
N THR A 34 25.11 -2.83 -10.55
CA THR A 34 25.43 -2.67 -9.13
C THR A 34 24.41 -3.48 -8.33
N PRO A 35 24.83 -4.44 -7.49
CA PRO A 35 23.89 -5.28 -6.72
C PRO A 35 22.88 -4.41 -5.97
N PRO A 36 21.62 -4.85 -5.79
CA PRO A 36 20.66 -4.09 -5.01
C PRO A 36 21.13 -3.94 -3.57
N LEU A 37 20.67 -2.90 -2.88
CA LEU A 37 21.03 -2.66 -1.48
C LEU A 37 20.74 -3.90 -0.60
N SER A 38 19.65 -4.63 -0.87
CA SER A 38 19.31 -5.89 -0.20
C SER A 38 20.42 -6.96 -0.20
N GLU A 39 21.37 -6.90 -1.14
CA GLU A 39 22.51 -7.81 -1.27
C GLU A 39 23.86 -7.17 -0.90
N GLN A 40 23.89 -5.85 -0.73
CA GLN A 40 25.06 -5.14 -0.24
C GLN A 40 25.09 -5.22 1.29
N MET A 41 26.01 -6.01 1.84
CA MET A 41 26.26 -6.04 3.28
C MET A 41 27.51 -5.21 3.60
N ASP A 42 27.35 -3.99 4.08
CA ASP A 42 28.49 -3.19 4.53
C ASP A 42 29.04 -3.70 5.89
N PRO A 43 30.34 -3.49 6.20
CA PRO A 43 30.95 -4.04 7.41
C PRO A 43 30.37 -3.49 8.73
N ALA A 44 29.84 -2.26 8.75
CA ALA A 44 29.24 -1.67 9.94
C ALA A 44 27.84 -2.24 10.19
N LEU A 45 27.05 -2.44 9.13
CA LEU A 45 25.78 -3.17 9.18
C LEU A 45 25.99 -4.62 9.65
N ALA A 46 27.00 -5.32 9.11
CA ALA A 46 27.35 -6.68 9.52
C ALA A 46 27.75 -6.76 11.00
N ALA A 47 28.54 -5.81 11.49
CA ALA A 47 28.91 -5.73 12.91
C ALA A 47 27.68 -5.46 13.81
N ARG A 48 26.80 -4.53 13.41
CA ARG A 48 25.54 -4.24 14.12
C ARG A 48 24.61 -5.47 14.15
N LEU A 49 24.53 -6.20 13.04
CA LEU A 49 23.78 -7.46 12.92
C LEU A 49 24.33 -8.53 13.87
N GLN A 50 25.65 -8.70 13.94
CA GLN A 50 26.27 -9.66 14.87
C GLN A 50 26.02 -9.30 16.34
N VAL A 51 26.16 -8.02 16.71
CA VAL A 51 25.84 -7.55 18.08
C VAL A 51 24.37 -7.78 18.44
N ALA A 52 23.45 -7.55 17.49
CA ALA A 52 22.03 -7.84 17.70
C ALA A 52 21.77 -9.34 17.93
N ARG A 53 22.40 -10.22 17.13
CA ARG A 53 22.30 -11.68 17.32
C ARG A 53 22.80 -12.12 18.69
N GLU A 54 23.95 -11.62 19.11
CA GLU A 54 24.54 -11.93 20.42
C GLU A 54 23.66 -11.44 21.57
N ALA A 55 23.06 -10.25 21.45
CA ALA A 55 22.14 -9.71 22.46
C ALA A 55 20.88 -10.58 22.63
N VAL A 56 20.24 -11.00 21.53
CA VAL A 56 19.04 -11.88 21.60
C VAL A 56 19.41 -13.27 22.11
N LEU A 57 20.55 -13.83 21.68
CA LEU A 57 21.02 -15.12 22.19
C LEU A 57 21.37 -15.09 23.69
N ALA A 58 21.75 -13.94 24.24
CA ALA A 58 21.97 -13.73 25.67
C ALA A 58 20.67 -13.54 26.47
N ASP A 59 19.57 -13.15 25.83
CA ASP A 59 18.25 -13.05 26.45
C ASP A 59 17.62 -14.46 26.58
N THR A 60 18.06 -15.21 27.58
CA THR A 60 17.51 -16.55 27.85
C THR A 60 16.15 -16.48 28.54
N CYS A 61 15.79 -15.37 29.18
CA CYS A 61 14.60 -15.30 30.03
C CYS A 61 13.31 -15.53 29.24
N PHE A 62 13.08 -14.78 28.16
CA PHE A 62 11.87 -14.90 27.34
C PHE A 62 11.76 -16.24 26.58
N ARG A 63 12.89 -16.88 26.29
CA ARG A 63 12.97 -18.22 25.68
C ARG A 63 12.72 -19.35 26.68
N GLU A 64 13.16 -19.20 27.93
CA GLU A 64 12.89 -20.15 29.01
C GLU A 64 11.50 -19.94 29.65
N ARG A 65 10.94 -18.73 29.52
CA ARG A 65 9.63 -18.30 30.04
C ARG A 65 8.87 -17.52 28.97
N PRO A 66 8.11 -18.21 28.09
CA PRO A 66 7.38 -17.55 27.01
C PRO A 66 6.37 -16.49 27.48
N ASP A 67 5.79 -16.66 28.67
CA ASP A 67 4.89 -15.67 29.31
C ASP A 67 5.61 -14.40 29.80
N GLY A 68 6.94 -14.39 29.80
CA GLY A 68 7.79 -13.29 30.23
C GLY A 68 7.73 -13.00 31.73
N ASP A 69 7.24 -13.92 32.57
CA ASP A 69 7.12 -13.64 34.02
C ASP A 69 8.50 -13.57 34.70
N GLY A 70 8.74 -12.45 35.38
CA GLY A 70 10.04 -12.10 35.96
C GLY A 70 11.13 -11.68 34.95
N CYS A 71 10.80 -11.51 33.66
CA CYS A 71 11.75 -11.05 32.64
C CYS A 71 11.80 -9.51 32.50
N GLU A 72 12.83 -8.97 31.83
CA GLU A 72 13.04 -7.51 31.73
C GLU A 72 12.16 -6.88 30.63
N TRP A 73 11.01 -6.35 31.05
CA TRP A 73 10.10 -5.55 30.22
C TRP A 73 10.42 -4.06 30.31
N GLY A 74 10.33 -3.36 29.19
CA GLY A 74 10.33 -1.90 29.13
C GLY A 74 9.01 -1.36 28.56
N GLU A 75 8.70 -0.12 28.92
CA GLU A 75 7.63 0.67 28.29
C GLU A 75 8.25 1.80 27.50
N PHE A 76 8.06 1.76 26.18
CA PHE A 76 8.72 2.65 25.23
C PHE A 76 7.67 3.48 24.50
N PRO A 77 7.54 4.79 24.78
CA PRO A 77 6.57 5.63 24.09
C PRO A 77 6.93 5.77 22.61
N PHE A 78 5.92 5.88 21.75
CA PHE A 78 6.10 6.35 20.39
C PHE A 78 6.49 7.83 20.41
N ASP A 79 7.64 8.14 19.83
CA ASP A 79 8.14 9.50 19.67
C ASP A 79 8.04 9.94 18.19
N PRO A 80 7.13 10.86 17.83
CA PRO A 80 7.09 11.43 16.47
C PRO A 80 8.34 12.27 16.16
N GLY A 81 9.09 12.71 17.18
CA GLY A 81 10.40 13.35 17.02
C GLY A 81 11.50 12.40 16.53
N ALA A 82 11.26 11.09 16.50
CA ALA A 82 12.17 10.11 15.90
C ALA A 82 12.21 10.19 14.35
N PHE A 83 11.26 10.89 13.71
CA PHE A 83 11.24 11.10 12.26
C PHE A 83 12.52 11.81 11.76
N ALA A 84 13.29 11.13 10.90
CA ALA A 84 14.63 11.55 10.52
C ALA A 84 15.08 11.01 9.15
N MET A 85 14.22 11.08 8.13
CA MET A 85 14.58 10.67 6.76
C MET A 85 15.51 11.68 6.07
N SER A 86 16.67 11.23 5.58
CA SER A 86 17.58 12.03 4.75
C SER A 86 17.22 12.06 3.26
N HIS A 87 16.62 10.98 2.74
CA HIS A 87 16.10 10.84 1.37
C HIS A 87 14.57 10.92 1.34
N ASP A 88 13.99 11.89 2.06
CA ASP A 88 12.56 12.17 2.03
C ASP A 88 12.17 12.86 0.71
N SER A 89 11.14 12.35 0.03
CA SER A 89 10.55 13.05 -1.13
C SER A 89 9.81 14.33 -0.76
N GLY A 90 9.59 14.58 0.54
CA GLY A 90 8.77 15.68 1.06
C GLY A 90 7.27 15.42 0.97
N GLU A 91 6.88 14.22 0.54
CA GLU A 91 5.50 13.80 0.33
C GLU A 91 5.19 12.54 1.13
N ALA A 92 4.18 12.63 1.99
CA ALA A 92 3.79 11.53 2.87
C ALA A 92 2.68 10.64 2.27
N ILE A 93 2.70 9.37 2.68
CA ILE A 93 1.59 8.43 2.53
C ILE A 93 0.78 8.40 3.83
N LEU A 94 -0.49 8.79 3.78
CA LEU A 94 -1.45 8.56 4.85
C LEU A 94 -2.01 7.14 4.73
N VAL A 95 -1.85 6.34 5.78
CA VAL A 95 -2.39 4.98 5.88
C VAL A 95 -3.58 5.01 6.83
N ILE A 96 -4.78 4.78 6.30
CA ILE A 96 -6.02 4.74 7.10
C ILE A 96 -6.46 3.28 7.21
N ASP A 97 -6.22 2.68 8.37
CA ASP A 97 -6.43 1.25 8.59
C ASP A 97 -6.61 0.91 10.09
N ASP A 98 -6.80 -0.36 10.40
CA ASP A 98 -6.91 -0.93 11.73
C ASP A 98 -5.58 -0.81 12.49
N PHE A 99 -5.48 0.24 13.29
CA PHE A 99 -4.35 0.53 14.16
C PHE A 99 -4.83 0.84 15.59
N PRO A 100 -5.48 -0.10 16.30
CA PRO A 100 -5.81 0.05 17.72
C PRO A 100 -4.54 0.03 18.60
N THR A 101 -3.41 -0.42 18.05
CA THR A 101 -2.04 -0.35 18.55
C THR A 101 -1.09 -0.10 17.36
N LEU A 102 0.15 0.33 17.60
CA LEU A 102 1.17 0.37 16.54
C LEU A 102 1.84 -1.01 16.39
N PRO A 103 1.85 -1.62 15.19
CA PRO A 103 2.48 -2.92 14.96
C PRO A 103 3.95 -2.93 15.37
N LEU A 104 4.43 -3.98 16.04
CA LEU A 104 5.79 -4.02 16.61
C LEU A 104 6.89 -3.64 15.61
N ARG A 105 6.78 -4.13 14.36
CA ARG A 105 7.71 -3.82 13.27
C ARG A 105 7.95 -2.33 13.02
N THR A 106 7.00 -1.46 13.39
CA THR A 106 7.12 0.00 13.25
C THR A 106 8.31 0.58 14.02
N LEU A 107 8.82 -0.09 15.06
CA LEU A 107 10.06 0.28 15.75
C LEU A 107 11.27 0.40 14.80
N ARG A 108 11.35 -0.45 13.77
CA ARG A 108 12.41 -0.41 12.75
C ARG A 108 12.22 0.69 11.71
N TYR A 109 11.05 1.31 11.66
CA TYR A 109 10.69 2.32 10.67
C TYR A 109 10.28 3.66 11.31
N GLN A 110 10.48 3.82 12.62
CA GLN A 110 10.09 5.02 13.36
C GLN A 110 10.68 6.31 12.76
N ASN A 111 11.88 6.22 12.19
CA ASN A 111 12.54 7.28 11.42
C ASN A 111 11.77 7.75 10.19
N ARG A 112 10.80 6.98 9.70
CA ARG A 112 9.94 7.28 8.54
C ARG A 112 8.51 7.65 8.93
N LEU A 113 8.13 7.53 10.20
CA LEU A 113 6.79 7.84 10.69
C LEU A 113 6.72 9.30 11.14
N ARG A 114 6.04 10.16 10.36
CA ARG A 114 5.81 11.56 10.75
C ARG A 114 4.86 11.71 11.94
N GLY A 115 4.06 10.69 12.21
CA GLY A 115 3.13 10.66 13.34
C GLY A 115 2.10 9.54 13.23
N TYR A 116 1.37 9.37 14.32
CA TYR A 116 0.32 8.40 14.50
C TYR A 116 -0.88 9.10 15.15
N PHE A 117 -2.06 8.92 14.57
CA PHE A 117 -3.23 9.74 14.84
C PHE A 117 -4.48 8.88 15.07
N ARG A 118 -5.41 9.43 15.85
CA ARG A 118 -6.75 8.89 16.07
C ARG A 118 -7.77 10.01 16.05
N VAL A 119 -9.03 9.64 15.90
CA VAL A 119 -10.16 10.55 16.08
C VAL A 119 -10.72 10.35 17.50
N ASP A 120 -10.91 11.43 18.24
CA ASP A 120 -11.51 11.42 19.58
C ASP A 120 -13.04 11.26 19.54
N GLY A 121 -13.68 11.07 20.71
CA GLY A 121 -15.14 10.99 20.85
C GLY A 121 -15.92 12.27 20.48
N GLN A 122 -15.25 13.31 19.97
CA GLN A 122 -15.85 14.54 19.44
C GLN A 122 -15.63 14.71 17.93
N GLY A 123 -15.02 13.74 17.25
CA GLY A 123 -14.69 13.84 15.83
C GLY A 123 -13.38 14.59 15.55
N ARG A 124 -12.59 14.93 16.57
CA ARG A 124 -11.34 15.69 16.39
C ARG A 124 -10.19 14.72 16.16
N LEU A 125 -9.43 14.97 15.10
CA LEU A 125 -8.20 14.25 14.80
C LEU A 125 -7.06 14.80 15.67
N ALA A 126 -6.35 13.93 16.37
CA ALA A 126 -5.24 14.30 17.25
C ALA A 126 -4.12 13.23 17.25
N PRO A 127 -2.87 13.59 17.59
CA PRO A 127 -1.80 12.63 17.83
C PRO A 127 -2.22 11.61 18.90
N ALA A 128 -1.99 10.34 18.64
CA ALA A 128 -2.35 9.26 19.54
C ALA A 128 -1.17 8.88 20.44
N SER A 129 -1.35 9.02 21.75
CA SER A 129 -0.40 8.50 22.74
C SER A 129 -0.37 6.98 22.69
N PHE A 130 0.83 6.42 22.51
CA PHE A 130 1.05 4.98 22.45
C PHE A 130 2.40 4.63 23.04
N SER A 131 2.51 3.46 23.67
CA SER A 131 3.77 2.88 24.14
C SER A 131 3.82 1.39 23.83
N TRP A 132 4.94 0.90 23.31
CA TRP A 132 5.21 -0.54 23.25
C TRP A 132 5.62 -1.02 24.64
N ARG A 133 4.95 -2.06 25.15
CA ARG A 133 5.41 -2.82 26.31
C ARG A 133 6.04 -4.11 25.80
N VAL A 134 7.38 -4.14 25.75
CA VAL A 134 8.15 -5.19 25.07
C VAL A 134 9.44 -5.53 25.83
N PRO A 135 10.06 -6.69 25.58
CA PRO A 135 11.39 -7.02 26.07
C PRO A 135 12.40 -5.89 25.75
N VAL A 136 13.20 -5.50 26.74
CA VAL A 136 14.15 -4.38 26.58
C VAL A 136 15.19 -4.67 25.50
N THR A 137 15.65 -5.92 25.41
CA THR A 137 16.56 -6.40 24.36
C THR A 137 15.94 -6.25 22.97
N LEU A 138 14.69 -6.72 22.80
CA LEU A 138 13.96 -6.66 21.53
C LEU A 138 13.80 -5.22 21.03
N TYR A 139 13.37 -4.31 21.92
CA TYR A 139 13.26 -2.89 21.58
C TYR A 139 14.59 -2.30 21.10
N ARG A 140 15.68 -2.51 21.85
CA ARG A 140 17.01 -2.01 21.51
C ARG A 140 17.50 -2.58 20.16
N VAL A 141 17.26 -3.86 19.91
CA VAL A 141 17.62 -4.52 18.65
C VAL A 141 16.87 -3.89 17.47
N LEU A 142 15.54 -3.80 17.52
CA LEU A 142 14.74 -3.24 16.42
C LEU A 142 15.01 -1.75 16.20
N GLN A 143 15.12 -0.97 17.28
CA GLN A 143 15.50 0.45 17.20
C GLN A 143 16.90 0.64 16.61
N SER A 144 17.85 -0.26 16.86
CA SER A 144 19.20 -0.14 16.29
C SER A 144 19.20 -0.18 14.76
N PHE A 145 18.18 -0.78 14.13
CA PHE A 145 18.00 -0.85 12.68
C PHE A 145 17.03 0.20 12.11
N ALA A 146 16.56 1.15 12.93
CA ALA A 146 15.78 2.31 12.47
C ALA A 146 16.61 3.37 11.71
N THR A 147 17.86 3.05 11.35
CA THR A 147 18.71 3.85 10.45
C THR A 147 19.58 2.91 9.59
N PRO A 148 19.89 3.26 8.33
CA PRO A 148 19.52 4.47 7.58
C PRO A 148 18.02 4.50 7.20
N ASP A 149 17.59 5.58 6.52
CA ASP A 149 16.21 5.87 6.09
C ASP A 149 15.39 4.62 5.74
N CYS A 150 15.90 3.81 4.81
CA CYS A 150 15.35 2.51 4.49
C CYS A 150 16.48 1.49 4.44
N LEU A 151 16.37 0.47 5.28
CA LEU A 151 17.21 -0.71 5.30
C LEU A 151 16.33 -1.89 4.85
N PRO A 152 16.53 -2.50 3.66
CA PRO A 152 15.74 -3.64 3.20
C PRO A 152 15.71 -4.77 4.24
N ALA A 153 14.53 -5.33 4.53
CA ALA A 153 14.38 -6.35 5.56
C ALA A 153 15.31 -7.57 5.32
N GLU A 154 15.53 -7.97 4.06
CA GLU A 154 16.37 -9.11 3.69
C GLU A 154 17.79 -9.06 4.28
N GLN A 155 18.37 -7.87 4.45
CA GLN A 155 19.71 -7.73 5.05
C GLN A 155 19.73 -8.18 6.52
N LEU A 156 18.58 -8.16 7.18
CA LEU A 156 18.41 -8.57 8.57
C LEU A 156 17.96 -10.03 8.72
N ARG A 157 17.66 -10.75 7.61
CA ARG A 157 17.02 -12.08 7.58
C ARG A 157 17.55 -13.07 8.61
N SER A 158 18.86 -13.04 8.89
CA SER A 158 19.47 -13.91 9.89
C SER A 158 18.87 -13.78 11.31
N LEU A 159 18.23 -12.66 11.63
CA LEU A 159 17.55 -12.42 12.90
C LEU A 159 16.16 -13.05 12.99
N GLU A 160 15.49 -13.35 11.87
CA GLU A 160 14.08 -13.76 11.86
C GLU A 160 13.82 -14.94 12.79
N SER A 161 14.44 -16.10 12.52
CA SER A 161 14.21 -17.30 13.31
C SER A 161 14.59 -17.10 14.78
N LEU A 162 15.64 -16.33 15.05
CA LEU A 162 16.12 -16.05 16.40
C LEU A 162 15.16 -15.15 17.19
N LEU A 163 14.55 -14.15 16.56
CA LEU A 163 13.51 -13.32 17.18
C LEU A 163 12.21 -14.10 17.35
N SER A 164 11.80 -14.87 16.34
CA SER A 164 10.60 -15.72 16.37
C SER A 164 10.70 -16.83 17.44
N GLU A 165 11.88 -17.40 17.68
CA GLU A 165 12.13 -18.39 18.75
C GLU A 165 12.22 -17.76 20.15
N THR A 166 12.75 -16.53 20.27
CA THR A 166 13.00 -15.89 21.58
C THR A 166 11.81 -15.05 22.07
N TYR A 167 11.02 -14.48 21.15
CA TYR A 167 9.92 -13.55 21.42
C TYR A 167 8.63 -13.95 20.67
N PRO A 168 8.16 -15.20 20.77
CA PRO A 168 7.06 -15.73 19.96
C PRO A 168 5.74 -14.97 20.17
N ASP A 169 5.47 -14.52 21.40
CA ASP A 169 4.25 -13.76 21.70
C ASP A 169 4.27 -12.37 21.07
N GLN A 170 5.42 -11.71 21.04
CA GLN A 170 5.59 -10.37 20.45
C GLN A 170 5.48 -10.38 18.91
N ALA A 171 5.67 -11.53 18.26
CA ALA A 171 5.36 -11.67 16.84
C ALA A 171 3.86 -11.41 16.56
N ASN A 172 2.98 -11.73 17.52
CA ASN A 172 1.54 -11.49 17.41
C ASN A 172 1.16 -10.01 17.59
N ASP A 173 2.00 -9.15 18.20
CA ASP A 173 1.77 -7.70 18.25
C ASP A 173 1.84 -7.03 16.87
N SER A 174 2.35 -7.77 15.87
CA SER A 174 2.33 -7.41 14.45
C SER A 174 1.24 -8.14 13.66
N ALA A 175 0.34 -8.89 14.31
CA ALA A 175 -0.83 -9.51 13.68
C ALA A 175 -2.01 -8.52 13.67
N GLY A 176 -2.33 -8.01 12.48
CA GLY A 176 -3.43 -7.06 12.30
C GLY A 176 -3.54 -6.61 10.86
N HIS A 177 -4.71 -6.10 10.46
CA HIS A 177 -4.95 -5.73 9.07
C HIS A 177 -4.06 -4.55 8.64
N GLY A 178 -4.01 -3.48 9.45
CA GLY A 178 -3.14 -2.33 9.21
C GLY A 178 -1.65 -2.64 9.22
N SER A 179 -1.22 -3.66 9.99
CA SER A 179 0.18 -4.14 10.01
C SER A 179 0.64 -4.65 8.65
N PHE A 180 -0.19 -5.46 7.97
CA PHE A 180 0.14 -5.95 6.62
C PHE A 180 0.20 -4.81 5.61
N VAL A 181 -0.79 -3.91 5.62
CA VAL A 181 -0.86 -2.75 4.72
C VAL A 181 0.34 -1.82 4.91
N PHE A 182 0.67 -1.50 6.16
CA PHE A 182 1.87 -0.76 6.53
C PHE A 182 3.14 -1.44 5.98
N SER A 183 3.28 -2.75 6.19
CA SER A 183 4.48 -3.50 5.80
C SER A 183 4.72 -3.49 4.28
N VAL A 184 3.67 -3.54 3.46
CA VAL A 184 3.80 -3.43 2.00
C VAL A 184 4.24 -2.03 1.62
N LEU A 185 3.59 -0.98 2.14
CA LEU A 185 3.89 0.42 1.77
C LEU A 185 5.31 0.83 2.14
N VAL A 186 5.75 0.49 3.36
CA VAL A 186 7.07 0.90 3.85
C VAL A 186 8.19 0.21 3.08
N GLU A 187 8.05 -1.08 2.75
CA GLU A 187 9.05 -1.85 1.99
C GLU A 187 9.08 -1.57 0.47
N THR A 188 8.05 -0.92 -0.09
CA THR A 188 7.95 -0.67 -1.54
C THR A 188 8.25 0.78 -1.94
N ASN A 189 8.16 1.74 -1.01
CA ASN A 189 8.33 3.17 -1.27
C ASN A 189 9.43 3.78 -0.36
N PRO A 190 10.72 3.49 -0.59
CA PRO A 190 11.80 3.79 0.38
C PRO A 190 12.01 5.29 0.65
N HIS A 191 11.64 6.17 -0.28
CA HIS A 191 11.77 7.64 -0.15
C HIS A 191 10.48 8.33 0.30
N GLN A 192 9.48 7.56 0.76
CA GLN A 192 8.20 8.06 1.22
C GLN A 192 8.09 7.87 2.72
N SER A 193 7.80 8.97 3.38
CA SER A 193 7.44 9.06 4.79
C SER A 193 5.97 8.65 4.98
N LEU A 194 5.60 8.16 6.15
CA LEU A 194 4.25 7.67 6.44
C LEU A 194 3.60 8.46 7.59
N VAL A 195 2.29 8.65 7.48
CA VAL A 195 1.39 9.12 8.53
C VAL A 195 0.40 7.99 8.78
N LEU A 196 0.26 7.55 10.02
CA LEU A 196 -0.65 6.45 10.38
C LEU A 196 -1.90 7.01 11.05
N LEU A 197 -3.08 6.58 10.60
CA LEU A 197 -4.37 6.98 11.15
C LEU A 197 -5.23 5.73 11.37
N ASP A 198 -5.70 5.57 12.61
CA ASP A 198 -6.63 4.49 12.97
C ASP A 198 -8.01 4.66 12.30
N THR A 199 -8.82 3.61 12.31
CA THR A 199 -10.04 3.53 11.51
C THR A 199 -11.05 4.64 11.77
N LEU A 200 -11.60 5.18 10.68
CA LEU A 200 -12.64 6.21 10.71
C LEU A 200 -14.02 5.58 10.86
N ARG A 201 -14.36 5.21 12.10
CA ARG A 201 -15.59 4.49 12.47
C ARG A 201 -16.49 5.32 13.38
N PHE A 202 -17.76 5.48 13.01
CA PHE A 202 -18.72 6.29 13.79
C PHE A 202 -18.89 5.81 15.23
N GLN A 203 -18.82 4.50 15.51
CA GLN A 203 -18.86 4.00 16.88
C GLN A 203 -17.69 4.47 17.76
N THR A 204 -16.58 4.91 17.16
CA THR A 204 -15.41 5.43 17.89
C THR A 204 -15.54 6.93 18.17
N PHE A 205 -15.96 7.74 17.19
CA PHE A 205 -15.91 9.21 17.28
C PHE A 205 -17.26 9.94 17.38
N ALA A 206 -18.38 9.24 17.19
CA ALA A 206 -19.74 9.78 17.21
C ALA A 206 -20.76 8.76 17.75
N ALA A 207 -20.37 8.00 18.79
CA ALA A 207 -21.15 6.84 19.27
C ALA A 207 -22.60 7.19 19.65
N GLU A 208 -22.85 8.35 20.25
CA GLU A 208 -24.19 8.80 20.63
C GLU A 208 -25.06 9.09 19.41
N GLU A 209 -24.57 9.88 18.46
CA GLU A 209 -25.27 10.18 17.21
C GLU A 209 -25.41 8.95 16.30
N PHE A 210 -24.43 8.03 16.36
CA PHE A 210 -24.47 6.77 15.64
C PHE A 210 -25.54 5.83 16.20
N CYS A 211 -25.71 5.75 17.52
CA CYS A 211 -26.70 4.88 18.15
C CYS A 211 -28.10 5.53 18.33
N ASP A 212 -28.31 6.77 17.88
CA ASP A 212 -29.65 7.36 17.77
C ASP A 212 -30.49 6.63 16.71
N ALA A 213 -31.48 5.85 17.17
CA ALA A 213 -32.35 5.04 16.32
C ALA A 213 -33.51 5.83 15.67
N SER A 214 -33.66 7.14 15.94
CA SER A 214 -34.84 7.91 15.56
C SER A 214 -35.03 8.10 14.05
N GLY A 215 -33.96 8.00 13.26
CA GLY A 215 -34.02 8.15 11.80
C GLY A 215 -34.47 9.53 11.31
N THR A 216 -34.47 10.53 12.19
CA THR A 216 -34.94 11.88 11.84
C THR A 216 -33.88 12.65 11.05
N PRO A 217 -34.26 13.61 10.18
CA PRO A 217 -33.29 14.46 9.49
C PRO A 217 -32.33 15.18 10.45
N ALA A 218 -32.84 15.63 11.61
CA ALA A 218 -32.03 16.26 12.65
C ALA A 218 -31.02 15.28 13.31
N SER A 219 -31.28 13.97 13.30
CA SER A 219 -30.34 12.94 13.75
C SER A 219 -29.18 12.80 12.77
N PHE A 220 -29.49 12.62 11.47
CA PHE A 220 -28.47 12.50 10.43
C PHE A 220 -27.61 13.76 10.31
N GLU A 221 -28.18 14.96 10.45
CA GLU A 221 -27.40 16.21 10.43
C GLU A 221 -26.41 16.32 11.61
N ARG A 222 -26.72 15.80 12.81
CA ARG A 222 -25.74 15.77 13.91
C ARG A 222 -24.59 14.79 13.63
N LEU A 223 -24.90 13.61 13.10
CA LEU A 223 -23.90 12.62 12.70
C LEU A 223 -23.01 13.12 11.55
N ARG A 224 -23.63 13.77 10.55
CA ARG A 224 -22.94 14.44 9.44
C ARG A 224 -22.06 15.59 9.92
N ALA A 225 -22.49 16.38 10.91
CA ALA A 225 -21.66 17.42 11.52
C ALA A 225 -20.40 16.83 12.18
N LYS A 226 -20.51 15.69 12.90
CA LYS A 226 -19.32 14.97 13.42
C LYS A 226 -18.40 14.51 12.29
N ALA A 227 -18.94 13.94 11.21
CA ALA A 227 -18.15 13.56 10.03
C ALA A 227 -17.46 14.76 9.36
N SER A 228 -18.08 15.94 9.36
CA SER A 228 -17.45 17.18 8.85
C SER A 228 -16.27 17.63 9.72
N VAL A 229 -16.34 17.52 11.05
CA VAL A 229 -15.19 17.81 11.93
C VAL A 229 -14.02 16.86 11.64
N VAL A 230 -14.30 15.57 11.38
CA VAL A 230 -13.27 14.61 10.95
C VAL A 230 -12.70 14.98 9.59
N ALA A 231 -13.53 15.39 8.63
CA ALA A 231 -13.11 15.82 7.30
C ALA A 231 -12.20 17.04 7.34
N ASP A 232 -12.54 18.06 8.13
CA ASP A 232 -11.70 19.25 8.36
C ASP A 232 -10.37 18.87 9.03
N GLY A 233 -10.40 17.94 10.00
CA GLY A 233 -9.21 17.38 10.64
C GLY A 233 -8.30 16.61 9.68
N LEU A 234 -8.88 15.84 8.75
CA LEU A 234 -8.14 15.16 7.67
C LEU A 234 -7.47 16.16 6.73
N LEU A 235 -8.18 17.21 6.31
CA LEU A 235 -7.63 18.28 5.46
C LEU A 235 -6.44 18.98 6.16
N GLY A 236 -6.57 19.27 7.44
CA GLY A 236 -5.50 19.83 8.28
C GLY A 236 -4.29 18.89 8.35
N LEU A 237 -4.50 17.63 8.72
CA LEU A 237 -3.45 16.60 8.81
C LEU A 237 -2.70 16.43 7.48
N MET A 238 -3.44 16.38 6.37
CA MET A 238 -2.85 16.20 5.04
C MET A 238 -1.98 17.41 4.64
N ALA A 239 -2.41 18.63 4.98
CA ALA A 239 -1.63 19.83 4.75
C ALA A 239 -0.38 19.92 5.66
N GLU A 240 -0.53 19.62 6.96
CA GLU A 240 0.54 19.71 7.96
C GLU A 240 1.70 18.73 7.68
N HIS A 241 1.38 17.49 7.33
CA HIS A 241 2.38 16.43 7.11
C HIS A 241 2.76 16.22 5.63
N GLY A 242 2.31 17.10 4.73
CA GLY A 242 2.61 17.00 3.30
C GLY A 242 2.08 15.72 2.65
N VAL A 243 0.91 15.24 3.08
CA VAL A 243 0.29 14.03 2.51
C VAL A 243 -0.12 14.31 1.08
N ARG A 244 0.37 13.49 0.15
CA ARG A 244 -0.01 13.50 -1.27
C ARG A 244 -0.60 12.17 -1.74
N TYR A 245 -0.53 11.15 -0.89
CA TYR A 245 -0.94 9.79 -1.17
C TYR A 245 -1.76 9.25 0.00
N VAL A 246 -2.92 8.66 -0.27
CA VAL A 246 -3.71 7.96 0.75
C VAL A 246 -3.87 6.50 0.35
N ASN A 247 -3.61 5.59 1.29
CA ASN A 247 -4.02 4.21 1.20
C ASN A 247 -5.25 3.99 2.09
N LEU A 248 -6.39 3.67 1.48
CA LEU A 248 -7.61 3.24 2.16
C LEU A 248 -7.90 1.78 1.80
N SER A 249 -7.36 0.85 2.56
CA SER A 249 -7.55 -0.59 2.37
C SER A 249 -8.85 -1.12 3.00
N SER A 250 -9.87 -0.24 3.09
CA SER A 250 -11.19 -0.52 3.64
C SER A 250 -12.28 0.29 2.90
N GLY A 251 -13.53 0.11 3.30
CA GLY A 251 -14.68 0.86 2.80
C GLY A 251 -15.85 0.76 3.76
N VAL A 252 -16.83 1.67 3.63
CA VAL A 252 -18.05 1.67 4.44
C VAL A 252 -19.26 1.41 3.55
N THR A 253 -20.07 0.44 3.95
CA THR A 253 -21.24 -0.05 3.23
C THR A 253 -22.45 -0.14 4.17
N LEU A 254 -23.65 -0.34 3.63
CA LEU A 254 -24.83 -0.61 4.45
C LEU A 254 -24.65 -1.85 5.34
N ALA A 255 -23.97 -2.88 4.84
CA ALA A 255 -23.65 -4.08 5.61
C ALA A 255 -22.71 -3.78 6.77
N SER A 256 -21.62 -3.02 6.55
CA SER A 256 -20.70 -2.68 7.63
C SER A 256 -21.34 -1.73 8.65
N VAL A 257 -22.20 -0.80 8.23
CA VAL A 257 -22.97 0.05 9.16
C VAL A 257 -23.94 -0.78 10.02
N ARG A 258 -24.51 -1.86 9.47
CA ARG A 258 -25.33 -2.83 10.20
C ARG A 258 -24.51 -3.62 11.23
N GLU A 259 -23.32 -4.08 10.85
CA GLU A 259 -22.37 -4.77 11.73
C GLU A 259 -21.87 -3.85 12.86
N ASP A 260 -21.43 -2.63 12.52
CA ASP A 260 -20.99 -1.58 13.46
C ASP A 260 -22.10 -1.24 14.47
N TRP A 261 -23.37 -1.16 14.04
CA TRP A 261 -24.52 -1.00 14.94
C TRP A 261 -24.68 -2.21 15.88
N MET A 262 -24.69 -3.44 15.35
CA MET A 262 -24.87 -4.65 16.15
C MET A 262 -23.76 -4.87 17.18
N ALA A 263 -22.54 -4.42 16.89
CA ALA A 263 -21.40 -4.50 17.80
C ALA A 263 -21.43 -3.43 18.90
N SER A 264 -21.99 -2.25 18.64
CA SER A 264 -21.76 -1.05 19.46
C SER A 264 -23.01 -0.47 20.13
N CYS A 265 -24.19 -0.61 19.51
CA CYS A 265 -25.40 0.10 19.93
C CYS A 265 -26.33 -0.75 20.80
N GLN A 266 -26.79 -0.16 21.90
CA GLN A 266 -27.76 -0.78 22.80
C GLN A 266 -29.18 -0.61 22.24
N GLY A 267 -29.74 -1.65 21.65
CA GLY A 267 -31.12 -1.66 21.17
C GLY A 267 -31.37 -2.57 19.96
N PRO A 268 -32.62 -2.66 19.48
CA PRO A 268 -32.93 -3.38 18.24
C PRO A 268 -32.24 -2.70 17.05
N LEU A 269 -31.90 -3.50 16.03
CA LEU A 269 -31.41 -3.00 14.75
C LEU A 269 -32.51 -2.16 14.07
N PRO A 270 -32.26 -0.89 13.71
CA PRO A 270 -33.24 -0.06 13.02
C PRO A 270 -33.38 -0.49 11.55
N GLY A 271 -34.46 -0.06 10.90
CA GLY A 271 -34.70 -0.36 9.49
C GLY A 271 -33.63 0.24 8.57
N ASP A 272 -33.43 -0.38 7.40
CA ASP A 272 -32.35 -0.02 6.47
C ASP A 272 -32.39 1.46 6.03
N ASP A 273 -33.55 2.12 6.00
CA ASP A 273 -33.63 3.56 5.70
C ASP A 273 -32.84 4.41 6.71
N VAL A 274 -32.84 4.01 7.99
CA VAL A 274 -32.07 4.67 9.06
C VAL A 274 -30.59 4.37 8.92
N LEU A 275 -30.23 3.12 8.62
CA LEU A 275 -28.85 2.70 8.40
C LEU A 275 -28.25 3.36 7.15
N ARG A 276 -29.04 3.56 6.08
CA ARG A 276 -28.63 4.32 4.88
C ARG A 276 -28.42 5.80 5.16
N GLY A 277 -29.27 6.44 5.96
CA GLY A 277 -29.03 7.82 6.42
C GLY A 277 -27.74 7.95 7.23
N LYS A 278 -27.38 6.94 8.03
CA LYS A 278 -26.08 6.87 8.73
C LYS A 278 -24.91 6.62 7.77
N LEU A 279 -25.07 5.77 6.75
CA LEU A 279 -24.08 5.56 5.69
C LEU A 279 -23.81 6.87 4.92
N GLU A 280 -24.85 7.61 4.54
CA GLU A 280 -24.75 8.90 3.83
C GLU A 280 -24.05 9.99 4.66
N ALA A 281 -24.09 9.88 6.00
CA ALA A 281 -23.39 10.81 6.89
C ALA A 281 -21.86 10.72 6.78
N TYR A 282 -21.28 9.63 6.23
CA TYR A 282 -19.83 9.54 5.95
C TYR A 282 -19.36 10.42 4.78
N THR A 283 -20.28 10.99 3.97
CA THR A 283 -19.93 11.75 2.75
C THR A 283 -18.86 12.84 2.93
N PRO A 284 -18.81 13.64 4.02
CA PRO A 284 -17.75 14.63 4.23
C PRO A 284 -16.35 14.01 4.31
N ILE A 285 -16.21 12.88 5.01
CA ILE A 285 -14.94 12.15 5.14
C ILE A 285 -14.49 11.65 3.76
N TYR A 286 -15.41 11.04 3.01
CA TYR A 286 -15.14 10.53 1.67
C TYR A 286 -14.78 11.64 0.67
N ALA A 287 -15.40 12.82 0.79
CA ALA A 287 -15.03 14.00 0.01
C ALA A 287 -13.60 14.48 0.35
N ALA A 288 -13.23 14.55 1.63
CA ALA A 288 -11.86 14.89 2.03
C ALA A 288 -10.84 13.86 1.50
N LEU A 289 -11.13 12.56 1.55
CA LEU A 289 -10.20 11.54 1.07
C LEU A 289 -10.08 11.49 -0.46
N PHE A 290 -11.14 11.75 -1.22
CA PHE A 290 -11.18 11.46 -2.67
C PHE A 290 -11.29 12.70 -3.58
N ASN A 291 -11.48 13.89 -3.01
CA ASN A 291 -11.64 15.15 -3.74
C ASN A 291 -10.77 16.30 -3.17
N THR A 292 -9.77 15.98 -2.34
CA THR A 292 -8.76 16.98 -1.93
C THR A 292 -7.81 17.27 -3.10
N PRO A 293 -7.62 18.55 -3.48
CA PRO A 293 -6.72 18.92 -4.57
C PRO A 293 -5.29 18.43 -4.34
N GLY A 294 -4.72 17.75 -5.34
CA GLY A 294 -3.34 17.28 -5.29
C GLY A 294 -3.08 16.11 -4.33
N VAL A 295 -4.12 15.43 -3.85
CA VAL A 295 -3.99 14.19 -3.05
C VAL A 295 -4.60 13.03 -3.83
N PHE A 296 -3.79 12.01 -4.11
CA PHE A 296 -4.24 10.78 -4.78
C PHE A 296 -4.58 9.68 -3.76
N THR A 297 -5.67 8.95 -4.00
CA THR A 297 -6.13 7.91 -3.07
C THR A 297 -6.36 6.56 -3.76
N ALA A 298 -5.68 5.53 -3.27
CA ALA A 298 -5.98 4.14 -3.61
C ALA A 298 -6.98 3.56 -2.60
N GLN A 299 -8.14 3.08 -3.09
CA GLN A 299 -9.17 2.42 -2.28
C GLN A 299 -9.26 0.93 -2.64
N SER A 300 -9.37 0.04 -1.66
CA SER A 300 -9.73 -1.36 -1.91
C SER A 300 -11.14 -1.48 -2.49
N ALA A 301 -11.27 -2.12 -3.66
CA ALA A 301 -12.58 -2.40 -4.23
C ALA A 301 -13.28 -3.55 -3.49
N ILE A 302 -14.62 -3.59 -3.59
CA ILE A 302 -15.48 -4.68 -3.14
C ILE A 302 -16.48 -5.09 -4.23
N ASP A 303 -17.12 -6.25 -4.07
CA ASP A 303 -18.17 -6.74 -4.97
C ASP A 303 -19.51 -6.07 -4.62
N ALA A 304 -19.62 -4.78 -4.99
CA ALA A 304 -20.71 -3.92 -4.55
C ALA A 304 -22.00 -4.21 -5.32
N VAL A 305 -23.09 -4.46 -4.58
CA VAL A 305 -24.36 -4.91 -5.16
C VAL A 305 -25.24 -3.77 -5.67
N SER A 306 -25.12 -2.58 -5.08
CA SER A 306 -26.00 -1.43 -5.40
C SER A 306 -25.36 -0.09 -5.01
N PRO A 307 -25.47 0.96 -5.84
CA PRO A 307 -24.99 2.30 -5.47
C PRO A 307 -25.77 2.92 -4.29
N VAL A 308 -26.90 2.33 -3.89
CA VAL A 308 -27.68 2.74 -2.71
C VAL A 308 -27.13 2.12 -1.41
N GLU A 309 -26.49 0.96 -1.49
CA GLU A 309 -25.92 0.24 -0.34
C GLU A 309 -24.39 0.41 -0.24
N ASN A 310 -23.77 0.80 -1.34
CA ASN A 310 -22.33 0.97 -1.52
C ASN A 310 -22.03 2.30 -2.27
N PRO A 311 -22.55 3.47 -1.83
CA PRO A 311 -22.46 4.72 -2.58
C PRO A 311 -21.00 5.15 -2.83
N PHE A 312 -20.08 4.66 -2.02
CA PHE A 312 -18.65 4.94 -2.10
C PHE A 312 -17.85 3.92 -2.92
N ASP A 313 -18.45 2.91 -3.55
CA ASP A 313 -17.71 1.84 -4.27
C ASP A 313 -17.95 1.85 -5.80
N PHE A 314 -18.77 2.77 -6.29
CA PHE A 314 -19.05 2.99 -7.71
C PHE A 314 -18.21 4.14 -8.29
N PRO A 315 -18.07 4.23 -9.63
CA PRO A 315 -17.43 5.39 -10.27
C PRO A 315 -18.25 6.65 -9.96
N SER A 316 -17.60 7.77 -9.65
CA SER A 316 -18.27 9.03 -9.32
C SER A 316 -17.39 10.22 -9.68
N GLU A 317 -17.98 11.22 -10.33
CA GLU A 317 -17.32 12.50 -10.63
C GLU A 317 -16.97 13.30 -9.35
N ALA A 318 -17.66 13.02 -8.24
CA ALA A 318 -17.35 13.62 -6.93
C ALA A 318 -16.07 13.09 -6.29
N PHE A 319 -15.48 12.00 -6.83
CA PHE A 319 -14.30 11.32 -6.31
C PHE A 319 -13.18 11.23 -7.38
N PRO A 320 -12.73 12.37 -7.96
CA PRO A 320 -11.90 12.40 -9.16
C PRO A 320 -10.46 11.91 -8.94
N ASN A 321 -9.94 12.00 -7.72
CA ASN A 321 -8.54 11.68 -7.39
C ASN A 321 -8.37 10.25 -6.85
N ARG A 322 -9.34 9.37 -7.09
CA ARG A 322 -9.38 8.02 -6.54
C ARG A 322 -9.18 6.93 -7.60
N LEU A 323 -8.46 5.88 -7.21
CA LEU A 323 -8.39 4.59 -7.90
C LEU A 323 -8.97 3.46 -7.03
N ARG A 324 -10.03 2.78 -7.47
CA ARG A 324 -10.55 1.56 -6.83
C ARG A 324 -9.81 0.32 -7.33
N VAL A 325 -9.25 -0.47 -6.42
CA VAL A 325 -8.25 -1.50 -6.72
C VAL A 325 -8.81 -2.91 -6.53
N GLY A 326 -8.80 -3.69 -7.61
CA GLY A 326 -9.03 -5.14 -7.62
C GLY A 326 -7.70 -5.92 -7.69
N PHE A 327 -7.75 -7.24 -7.52
CA PHE A 327 -6.60 -8.11 -7.76
C PHE A 327 -6.81 -9.10 -8.91
N ILE A 328 -5.71 -9.56 -9.49
CA ILE A 328 -5.60 -10.88 -10.14
C ILE A 328 -4.59 -11.75 -9.37
N THR A 329 -4.78 -13.06 -9.45
CA THR A 329 -3.96 -14.07 -8.77
C THR A 329 -3.40 -15.05 -9.78
N VAL A 330 -2.36 -14.62 -10.49
CA VAL A 330 -1.65 -15.42 -11.50
C VAL A 330 -0.15 -15.29 -11.29
N LEU A 331 0.60 -16.36 -11.56
CA LEU A 331 2.06 -16.37 -11.34
C LEU A 331 2.82 -15.66 -12.47
N GLU A 332 2.37 -15.89 -13.69
CA GLU A 332 2.84 -15.22 -14.91
C GLU A 332 1.59 -14.70 -15.61
N SER A 333 1.39 -13.38 -15.61
CA SER A 333 0.18 -12.77 -16.18
C SER A 333 0.16 -12.74 -17.71
N GLY A 334 1.34 -12.90 -18.35
CA GLY A 334 1.50 -12.69 -19.79
C GLY A 334 1.28 -11.23 -20.23
N LEU A 335 1.18 -10.30 -19.27
CA LEU A 335 1.05 -8.87 -19.53
C LEU A 335 2.43 -8.25 -19.73
N ASP A 336 2.53 -7.25 -20.60
CA ASP A 336 3.70 -6.37 -20.67
C ASP A 336 3.65 -5.24 -19.62
N ALA A 337 4.69 -4.40 -19.61
CA ALA A 337 4.84 -3.28 -18.68
C ALA A 337 3.79 -2.16 -18.82
N GLU A 338 2.93 -2.21 -19.85
CA GLU A 338 1.78 -1.32 -20.02
C GLU A 338 0.44 -2.01 -19.70
N GLY A 339 0.47 -3.29 -19.33
CA GLY A 339 -0.71 -4.10 -19.05
C GLY A 339 -1.38 -4.68 -20.30
N ARG A 340 -0.65 -4.82 -21.42
CA ARG A 340 -1.17 -5.44 -22.64
C ARG A 340 -0.82 -6.93 -22.65
N GLY A 341 -1.80 -7.79 -22.92
CA GLY A 341 -1.59 -9.22 -23.09
C GLY A 341 -2.88 -9.97 -23.41
N ALA A 342 -2.93 -11.26 -23.08
CA ALA A 342 -4.10 -12.10 -23.30
C ALA A 342 -5.08 -12.00 -22.11
N HIS A 343 -5.88 -10.93 -22.03
CA HIS A 343 -6.72 -10.66 -20.86
C HIS A 343 -7.84 -11.69 -20.60
N ALA A 344 -8.21 -12.49 -21.60
CA ALA A 344 -9.27 -13.48 -21.50
C ALA A 344 -9.00 -14.60 -20.45
N SER A 345 -7.74 -14.82 -20.07
CA SER A 345 -7.37 -15.75 -18.99
C SER A 345 -7.28 -15.09 -17.59
N LEU A 346 -7.43 -13.77 -17.50
CA LEU A 346 -7.24 -13.01 -16.26
C LEU A 346 -8.58 -12.84 -15.52
N GLY A 347 -8.83 -13.72 -14.57
CA GLY A 347 -9.96 -13.60 -13.63
C GLY A 347 -9.67 -12.56 -12.55
N GLY A 348 -10.23 -11.36 -12.68
CA GLY A 348 -10.16 -10.30 -11.67
C GLY A 348 -11.24 -10.41 -10.59
N TRP A 349 -10.89 -10.02 -9.36
CA TRP A 349 -11.86 -9.83 -8.27
C TRP A 349 -11.67 -8.44 -7.61
N PRO A 350 -12.75 -7.73 -7.21
CA PRO A 350 -14.18 -8.04 -7.40
C PRO A 350 -14.65 -7.81 -8.85
N ALA A 351 -15.96 -7.83 -9.12
CA ALA A 351 -16.51 -7.57 -10.45
C ALA A 351 -16.13 -6.19 -11.01
N ARG A 352 -15.98 -6.12 -12.33
CA ARG A 352 -15.39 -4.97 -13.05
C ARG A 352 -16.10 -3.62 -12.82
N ALA A 353 -17.40 -3.61 -12.53
CA ALA A 353 -18.14 -2.36 -12.29
C ALA A 353 -17.54 -1.54 -11.12
N ASN A 354 -16.90 -2.23 -10.17
CA ASN A 354 -16.38 -1.65 -8.94
C ASN A 354 -14.87 -1.43 -8.95
N VAL A 355 -14.19 -1.75 -10.06
CA VAL A 355 -12.73 -1.73 -10.17
C VAL A 355 -12.27 -0.75 -11.25
N ASP A 356 -11.33 0.11 -10.88
CA ASP A 356 -10.63 1.02 -11.79
C ASP A 356 -9.33 0.41 -12.34
N LEU A 357 -8.69 -0.45 -11.55
CA LEU A 357 -7.48 -1.19 -11.90
C LEU A 357 -7.40 -2.53 -11.15
N TYR A 358 -7.11 -3.60 -11.87
CA TYR A 358 -6.70 -4.88 -11.32
C TYR A 358 -5.17 -4.99 -11.29
N VAL A 359 -4.63 -5.37 -10.16
CA VAL A 359 -3.19 -5.52 -9.97
C VAL A 359 -2.85 -6.98 -9.67
N ASN A 360 -1.83 -7.53 -10.33
CA ASN A 360 -1.37 -8.88 -10.02
C ASN A 360 -0.68 -8.92 -8.65
N THR A 361 -1.10 -9.88 -7.83
CA THR A 361 -0.46 -10.19 -6.55
C THR A 361 0.70 -11.18 -6.72
N GLY A 362 0.86 -11.78 -7.90
CA GLY A 362 1.90 -12.78 -8.16
C GLY A 362 1.73 -14.07 -7.35
N VAL A 363 0.59 -14.28 -6.68
CA VAL A 363 0.31 -15.47 -5.85
C VAL A 363 -1.00 -16.13 -6.29
N LEU A 364 -1.12 -17.44 -6.07
CA LEU A 364 -2.34 -18.20 -6.37
C LEU A 364 -3.25 -18.29 -5.12
N PRO A 365 -4.59 -18.45 -5.28
CA PRO A 365 -5.52 -18.58 -4.16
C PRO A 365 -5.27 -19.82 -3.29
N GLN A 366 -4.72 -20.88 -3.91
CA GLN A 366 -4.10 -22.01 -3.24
C GLN A 366 -2.67 -22.10 -3.76
N ARG A 367 -1.69 -22.18 -2.86
CA ARG A 367 -0.27 -22.22 -3.22
C ARG A 367 0.20 -23.65 -3.46
N PRO A 368 0.61 -24.02 -4.69
CA PRO A 368 1.24 -25.32 -4.96
C PRO A 368 2.72 -25.36 -4.54
N PHE A 369 3.31 -24.21 -4.20
CA PHE A 369 4.69 -24.04 -3.73
C PHE A 369 4.82 -22.75 -2.92
N GLU A 370 5.89 -22.65 -2.13
CA GLU A 370 6.12 -21.55 -1.18
C GLU A 370 6.53 -20.24 -1.87
N HIS A 371 7.18 -20.32 -3.05
CA HIS A 371 7.79 -19.17 -3.71
C HIS A 371 7.65 -19.20 -5.24
N ASN A 372 7.53 -18.02 -5.84
CA ASN A 372 7.70 -17.76 -7.27
C ASN A 372 8.63 -16.55 -7.47
N ARG A 373 8.89 -16.16 -8.73
CA ARG A 373 9.86 -15.09 -9.04
C ARG A 373 9.39 -13.69 -8.66
N THR A 374 8.10 -13.37 -8.72
CA THR A 374 7.60 -12.00 -8.46
C THR A 374 6.29 -11.98 -7.65
N PRO A 375 6.26 -12.55 -6.43
CA PRO A 375 5.13 -12.42 -5.52
C PRO A 375 5.02 -10.99 -4.96
N LEU A 376 3.83 -10.64 -4.47
CA LEU A 376 3.67 -9.54 -3.54
C LEU A 376 4.32 -9.95 -2.22
N LEU A 377 5.25 -9.12 -1.75
CA LEU A 377 6.06 -9.30 -0.56
C LEU A 377 5.55 -8.40 0.56
N GLN A 378 5.60 -8.92 1.79
CA GLN A 378 5.34 -8.20 3.02
C GLN A 378 6.52 -8.42 3.96
N ALA A 379 6.78 -7.50 4.90
CA ALA A 379 7.74 -7.79 5.96
C ALA A 379 7.20 -8.89 6.91
N ASP A 380 8.07 -9.58 7.63
CA ASP A 380 7.73 -10.45 8.77
C ASP A 380 7.25 -9.64 9.99
N ALA A 381 6.92 -10.32 11.09
CA ALA A 381 6.37 -9.72 12.31
C ALA A 381 7.28 -8.67 12.97
N PHE A 382 8.60 -8.83 12.88
CA PHE A 382 9.56 -7.89 13.49
C PHE A 382 10.06 -6.85 12.49
N GLY A 383 9.90 -7.09 11.20
CA GLY A 383 10.63 -6.36 10.17
C GLY A 383 12.11 -6.74 10.21
N VAL A 384 12.46 -8.01 10.20
CA VAL A 384 13.81 -8.48 9.91
C VAL A 384 13.88 -9.42 8.71
N ASP A 385 12.77 -9.69 8.02
CA ASP A 385 12.74 -10.35 6.72
C ASP A 385 11.53 -9.88 5.89
N ILE A 386 11.47 -10.29 4.62
CA ILE A 386 10.29 -10.25 3.76
C ILE A 386 9.87 -11.66 3.34
N LEU A 387 8.55 -11.87 3.32
CA LEU A 387 7.92 -13.13 2.93
C LEU A 387 6.82 -12.87 1.88
N PRO A 388 6.60 -13.79 0.92
CA PRO A 388 5.47 -13.72 -0.01
C PRO A 388 4.09 -13.83 0.67
N ILE A 389 3.12 -12.97 0.32
CA ILE A 389 1.77 -12.98 0.96
C ILE A 389 1.01 -14.29 0.70
N THR A 390 0.47 -14.93 1.72
CA THR A 390 -0.12 -16.28 1.60
C THR A 390 -1.51 -16.32 0.95
N ARG A 391 -2.20 -15.17 0.86
CA ARG A 391 -3.54 -15.01 0.29
C ARG A 391 -3.65 -13.65 -0.42
N ALA A 392 -4.52 -13.53 -1.42
CA ALA A 392 -4.90 -12.25 -2.01
C ALA A 392 -6.20 -11.69 -1.41
N THR A 393 -6.20 -10.39 -1.14
CA THR A 393 -7.38 -9.56 -0.79
C THR A 393 -7.22 -8.20 -1.49
N THR A 394 -8.32 -7.46 -1.70
CA THR A 394 -8.19 -6.10 -2.28
C THR A 394 -7.46 -5.15 -1.35
N SER A 395 -7.70 -5.29 -0.05
CA SER A 395 -7.00 -4.54 1.00
C SER A 395 -5.47 -4.72 0.98
N TRP A 396 -4.95 -5.90 0.65
CA TRP A 396 -3.50 -6.14 0.59
C TRP A 396 -2.88 -5.77 -0.77
N VAL A 397 -3.65 -5.71 -1.85
CA VAL A 397 -3.15 -5.24 -3.17
C VAL A 397 -3.27 -3.73 -3.37
N THR A 398 -4.18 -3.06 -2.65
CA THR A 398 -4.32 -1.59 -2.65
C THR A 398 -3.00 -0.85 -2.38
N PRO A 399 -2.18 -1.22 -1.38
CA PRO A 399 -0.87 -0.58 -1.18
C PRO A 399 0.11 -0.82 -2.33
N LEU A 400 0.05 -1.97 -3.01
CA LEU A 400 0.85 -2.21 -4.22
C LEU A 400 0.40 -1.31 -5.39
N ALA A 401 -0.91 -1.09 -5.56
CA ALA A 401 -1.42 -0.17 -6.57
C ALA A 401 -1.04 1.29 -6.28
N LEU A 402 -1.04 1.71 -5.01
CA LEU A 402 -0.53 3.03 -4.61
C LEU A 402 0.96 3.17 -4.92
N SER A 403 1.76 2.15 -4.58
CA SER A 403 3.19 2.09 -4.88
C SER A 403 3.47 2.15 -6.38
N ARG A 404 2.61 1.52 -7.19
CA ARG A 404 2.66 1.60 -8.65
C ARG A 404 2.33 2.99 -9.20
N PHE A 405 1.45 3.74 -8.53
CA PHE A 405 1.16 5.15 -8.85
C PHE A 405 2.35 6.04 -8.51
N ILE A 406 2.95 5.89 -7.32
CA ILE A 406 4.16 6.61 -6.92
C ILE A 406 5.28 6.34 -7.93
N HIS A 407 5.53 5.07 -8.27
CA HIS A 407 6.47 4.70 -9.34
C HIS A 407 6.12 5.31 -10.70
N ALA A 408 4.85 5.29 -11.11
CA ALA A 408 4.40 5.90 -12.38
C ALA A 408 4.74 7.39 -12.44
N ARG A 409 4.54 8.11 -11.33
CA ARG A 409 4.88 9.52 -11.19
C ARG A 409 6.39 9.72 -11.20
N SER A 410 7.15 9.03 -10.34
CA SER A 410 8.61 9.16 -10.27
C SER A 410 9.31 8.85 -11.60
N ALA A 411 8.85 7.85 -12.35
CA ALA A 411 9.49 7.41 -13.59
C ALA A 411 9.18 8.30 -14.81
N HIS A 412 8.10 9.11 -14.78
CA HIS A 412 7.61 9.84 -15.97
C HIS A 412 7.30 11.33 -15.73
N PHE A 413 7.15 11.76 -14.48
CA PHE A 413 6.71 13.10 -14.08
C PHE A 413 7.52 13.63 -12.88
N ALA A 414 8.79 13.21 -12.76
CA ALA A 414 9.70 13.62 -11.70
C ALA A 414 9.79 15.16 -11.58
N GLY A 415 9.80 15.67 -10.34
CA GLY A 415 9.90 17.10 -10.04
C GLY A 415 8.62 17.93 -10.29
N GLN A 416 7.54 17.33 -10.77
CA GLN A 416 6.23 18.00 -10.89
C GLN A 416 5.44 17.87 -9.59
N GLU A 417 4.83 18.96 -9.12
CA GLU A 417 3.92 18.95 -7.96
C GLU A 417 2.64 18.14 -8.26
N LEU A 418 2.13 17.41 -7.26
CA LEU A 418 0.90 16.66 -7.43
C LEU A 418 -0.31 17.60 -7.48
N SER A 419 -0.94 17.65 -8.65
CA SER A 419 -2.18 18.35 -8.93
C SER A 419 -3.18 17.38 -9.56
N ASP A 420 -4.48 17.70 -9.53
CA ASP A 420 -5.53 16.84 -10.11
C ASP A 420 -5.33 16.60 -11.63
N ALA A 421 -4.68 17.55 -12.30
CA ALA A 421 -4.26 17.40 -13.70
C ALA A 421 -3.12 16.38 -13.85
N LEU A 422 -2.15 16.35 -12.92
CA LEU A 422 -1.09 15.34 -12.91
C LEU A 422 -1.63 13.98 -12.45
N ILE A 423 -2.49 13.92 -11.44
CA ILE A 423 -3.12 12.69 -10.95
C ILE A 423 -3.83 11.95 -12.10
N ARG A 424 -4.60 12.67 -12.92
CA ARG A 424 -5.22 12.10 -14.13
C ARG A 424 -4.21 11.57 -15.14
N GLN A 425 -3.16 12.32 -15.47
CA GLN A 425 -2.09 11.86 -16.39
C GLN A 425 -1.38 10.60 -15.87
N VAL A 426 -1.12 10.51 -14.56
CA VAL A 426 -0.51 9.31 -13.95
C VAL A 426 -1.46 8.11 -14.00
N MET A 427 -2.76 8.32 -13.72
CA MET A 427 -3.79 7.27 -13.85
C MET A 427 -4.00 6.81 -15.30
N GLU A 428 -3.89 7.70 -16.28
CA GLU A 428 -3.91 7.37 -17.72
C GLU A 428 -2.65 6.58 -18.12
N ARG A 429 -1.48 6.91 -17.55
CA ARG A 429 -0.24 6.15 -17.76
C ARG A 429 -0.29 4.75 -17.16
N MET A 430 -1.01 4.55 -16.06
CA MET A 430 -1.28 3.23 -15.46
C MET A 430 -2.39 2.46 -16.19
N ARG A 431 -3.19 3.13 -17.02
CA ARG A 431 -4.34 2.54 -17.73
C ARG A 431 -4.40 3.05 -19.18
N PRO A 432 -3.39 2.75 -20.01
CA PRO A 432 -3.33 3.29 -21.37
C PRO A 432 -4.47 2.74 -22.25
N PRO A 433 -4.99 3.53 -23.22
CA PRO A 433 -6.00 3.09 -24.18
C PRO A 433 -5.36 2.24 -25.30
N ARG A 434 -4.78 1.09 -24.93
CA ARG A 434 -4.01 0.18 -25.81
C ARG A 434 -4.44 -1.29 -25.75
N CYS A 435 -5.56 -1.59 -25.09
CA CYS A 435 -6.10 -2.94 -24.91
C CYS A 435 -7.49 -3.05 -25.53
N ALA A 436 -7.54 -3.21 -26.85
CA ALA A 436 -8.76 -3.11 -27.66
C ALA A 436 -9.82 -4.21 -27.37
N ASP A 437 -9.41 -5.31 -26.74
CA ASP A 437 -10.27 -6.41 -26.28
C ASP A 437 -10.94 -6.12 -24.92
N LEU A 438 -10.53 -5.06 -24.22
CA LEU A 438 -11.14 -4.60 -22.98
C LEU A 438 -12.12 -3.44 -23.26
N PRO A 439 -13.31 -3.40 -22.62
CA PRO A 439 -14.22 -2.25 -22.72
C PRO A 439 -13.52 -0.89 -22.51
N GLY A 440 -13.81 0.05 -23.42
CA GLY A 440 -13.14 1.36 -23.51
C GLY A 440 -11.78 1.34 -24.22
N GLY A 441 -11.24 0.18 -24.58
CA GLY A 441 -9.88 0.03 -25.12
C GLY A 441 -8.78 0.16 -24.06
N VAL A 442 -9.14 0.20 -22.77
CA VAL A 442 -8.26 0.59 -21.66
C VAL A 442 -7.63 -0.62 -20.97
N CYS A 443 -6.31 -0.59 -20.79
CA CYS A 443 -5.54 -1.62 -20.09
C CYS A 443 -5.76 -1.55 -18.57
N ILE A 444 -6.81 -2.20 -18.08
CA ILE A 444 -7.19 -2.21 -16.66
C ILE A 444 -6.52 -3.32 -15.84
N TYR A 445 -5.71 -4.19 -16.44
CA TYR A 445 -4.89 -5.19 -15.73
C TYR A 445 -3.43 -4.73 -15.74
N GLN A 446 -2.74 -4.83 -14.60
CA GLN A 446 -1.32 -4.48 -14.47
C GLN A 446 -0.57 -5.55 -13.67
N ASP A 447 0.69 -5.81 -14.01
CA ASP A 447 1.58 -6.69 -13.26
C ASP A 447 2.86 -5.94 -12.83
N PRO A 448 2.75 -5.05 -11.83
CA PRO A 448 3.86 -4.18 -11.47
C PRO A 448 5.03 -4.95 -10.86
N LEU A 449 4.78 -6.15 -10.32
CA LEU A 449 5.81 -7.02 -9.73
C LEU A 449 6.66 -7.67 -10.83
N LEU A 450 6.02 -8.26 -11.85
CA LEU A 450 6.70 -8.85 -13.01
C LEU A 450 7.61 -7.84 -13.74
N HIS A 451 7.23 -6.56 -13.73
CA HIS A 451 7.92 -5.50 -14.46
C HIS A 451 8.78 -4.58 -13.58
N GLY A 452 8.91 -4.85 -12.28
CA GLY A 452 9.75 -4.06 -11.36
C GLY A 452 9.28 -2.61 -11.17
N GLN A 453 7.97 -2.37 -11.28
CA GLN A 453 7.35 -1.05 -11.30
C GLN A 453 6.98 -0.54 -9.89
N THR A 454 7.93 -0.62 -8.97
CA THR A 454 7.87 -0.08 -7.61
C THR A 454 9.14 0.72 -7.33
N GLU A 455 9.06 1.69 -6.40
CA GLU A 455 10.21 2.55 -6.11
C GLU A 455 11.38 1.76 -5.50
N ALA A 456 11.11 0.74 -4.67
CA ALA A 456 12.15 -0.16 -4.15
C ALA A 456 12.98 -0.85 -5.24
N VAL A 457 12.38 -1.21 -6.39
CA VAL A 457 13.14 -1.78 -7.51
C VAL A 457 13.80 -0.68 -8.35
N ARG A 458 13.06 0.39 -8.68
CA ARG A 458 13.60 1.51 -9.49
C ARG A 458 14.79 2.22 -8.85
N LEU A 459 14.83 2.28 -7.51
CA LEU A 459 15.91 2.89 -6.72
C LEU A 459 16.98 1.86 -6.29
N ASN A 460 16.93 0.63 -6.81
CA ASN A 460 17.90 -0.44 -6.54
C ASN A 460 18.00 -0.85 -5.04
N TYR A 461 16.91 -0.74 -4.27
CA TYR A 461 16.86 -1.27 -2.90
C TYR A 461 16.69 -2.80 -2.89
N ARG A 462 16.01 -3.37 -3.89
CA ARG A 462 15.67 -4.80 -3.99
C ARG A 462 15.73 -5.25 -5.46
N ARG A 463 16.07 -6.52 -5.72
CA ARG A 463 15.86 -7.12 -7.06
C ARG A 463 14.39 -7.08 -7.46
N ARG A 464 14.13 -7.02 -8.77
CA ARG A 464 12.79 -7.32 -9.31
C ARG A 464 12.32 -8.73 -8.94
N GLU A 465 13.25 -9.69 -8.95
CA GLU A 465 12.94 -11.09 -8.74
C GLU A 465 13.29 -11.52 -7.31
N TYR A 466 12.32 -12.12 -6.64
CA TYR A 466 12.47 -12.75 -5.35
C TYR A 466 13.17 -14.11 -5.50
N THR A 467 14.26 -14.29 -4.76
CA THR A 467 14.91 -15.57 -4.55
C THR A 467 14.66 -15.99 -3.10
N ALA A 468 14.14 -17.21 -2.92
CA ALA A 468 14.00 -17.80 -1.59
C ALA A 468 15.38 -17.98 -0.93
N PRO A 469 15.48 -17.84 0.40
CA PRO A 469 16.73 -18.12 1.12
C PRO A 469 17.20 -19.58 1.00
#